data_AF-A0A925D4J1-F1
#
_entry.id   AF-A0A925D4J1-F1
#
_cell.length_a   1.000
_cell.length_b   1.000
_cell.length_c   1.000
_cell.angle_alpha   90.00
_cell.angle_beta   90.00
_cell.angle_gamma   90.00
#
_symmetry.space_group_name_H-M   'P 1'
#
loop_
_entity.id
_entity.type
_entity.pdbx_description
1 polymer ?
#
loop_
_entity_poly.entity_id
_entity_poly.type
_entity_poly.pdbx_seq_one_letter_code
_entity_poly.pdbx_strand_id
1 'polypeptide(L)'
;MPFKSMLRIAGYALHLLALSFSLPVLPVSAQQQEPAQENSAEQNVNFPTSTLGGTQFWSDELIFHRWRIQLGVFSGHYRLLDENDYRHAWGTFEQCKAKLEAIRREKELPPMKGTAVLTLHGLIRSRDNMEEIGEFLEQHGDMTWINVSYASTRRSIDDHAASLAKTIDNLEGIDEIHFVCHSLGNLVVRRYLGEATQPKPNWKVDSRIKRFVMLGPPNNGARSVELFKDNKLFGMLMGPSGKQIAAWSEVEERLGTGNCEFGIIAGSLSGSILNNPLVRGEDDLIVSVDETKLAGACDFLSVPLNHGQLMHDKKVHKKALNFLQHGCFISAEKRQPIKAVEARGAK
;
A
#
# COMPACT_ATOMS: atom_id res chain seq x y z
N MET A 1 -0.26 8.40 -36.20
CA MET A 1 -0.90 9.63 -35.67
C MET A 1 0.07 10.80 -35.78
N PRO A 2 -0.37 12.00 -36.17
CA PRO A 2 0.52 13.16 -36.25
C PRO A 2 0.96 13.62 -34.84
N PHE A 3 2.23 13.99 -34.68
CA PHE A 3 2.89 14.36 -33.41
C PHE A 3 2.08 15.33 -32.53
N LYS A 4 1.41 16.33 -33.12
CA LYS A 4 0.54 17.29 -32.41
C LYS A 4 -0.70 16.66 -31.76
N SER A 5 -1.26 15.60 -32.35
CA SER A 5 -2.38 14.85 -31.75
C SER A 5 -1.91 14.02 -30.56
N MET A 6 -0.69 13.49 -30.62
CA MET A 6 -0.08 12.72 -29.54
C MET A 6 0.22 13.59 -28.32
N LEU A 7 0.73 14.83 -28.50
CA LEU A 7 0.92 15.78 -27.39
C LEU A 7 -0.41 16.22 -26.73
N ARG A 8 -1.49 16.40 -27.51
CA ARG A 8 -2.80 16.75 -26.96
C ARG A 8 -3.41 15.59 -26.15
N ILE A 9 -3.26 14.36 -26.65
CA ILE A 9 -3.69 13.15 -25.93
C ILE A 9 -2.87 12.96 -24.66
N ALA A 10 -1.54 13.17 -24.71
CA ALA A 10 -0.67 13.10 -23.54
C ALA A 10 -1.02 14.17 -22.49
N GLY A 11 -1.33 15.40 -22.91
CA GLY A 11 -1.77 16.48 -22.02
C GLY A 11 -3.13 16.19 -21.36
N TYR A 12 -4.10 15.68 -22.13
CA TYR A 12 -5.40 15.28 -21.62
C TYR A 12 -5.30 14.09 -20.65
N ALA A 13 -4.49 13.09 -20.97
CA ALA A 13 -4.24 11.95 -20.10
C ALA A 13 -3.48 12.34 -18.82
N LEU A 14 -2.53 13.27 -18.89
CA LEU A 14 -1.88 13.81 -17.69
C LEU A 14 -2.88 14.57 -16.82
N HIS A 15 -3.85 15.26 -17.43
CA HIS A 15 -4.94 15.92 -16.73
C HIS A 15 -5.93 14.93 -16.11
N LEU A 16 -6.25 13.82 -16.79
CA LEU A 16 -7.06 12.72 -16.24
C LEU A 16 -6.35 11.98 -15.10
N LEU A 17 -5.03 11.72 -15.22
CA LEU A 17 -4.22 11.25 -14.09
C LEU A 17 -4.34 12.24 -12.93
N ALA A 18 -4.09 13.54 -13.15
CA ALA A 18 -4.22 14.56 -12.11
C ALA A 18 -5.63 14.64 -11.50
N LEU A 19 -6.69 14.43 -12.29
CA LEU A 19 -8.09 14.37 -11.84
C LEU A 19 -8.37 13.12 -11.00
N SER A 20 -7.81 11.96 -11.38
CA SER A 20 -7.89 10.72 -10.58
C SER A 20 -7.08 10.78 -9.27
N PHE A 21 -6.11 11.70 -9.19
CA PHE A 21 -5.35 12.05 -7.99
C PHE A 21 -5.87 13.31 -7.28
N SER A 22 -7.01 13.89 -7.69
CA SER A 22 -7.50 15.14 -7.12
C SER A 22 -8.08 14.98 -5.71
N LEU A 23 -7.28 15.33 -4.71
CA LEU A 23 -7.68 15.82 -3.38
C LEU A 23 -6.69 16.93 -2.96
N PRO A 24 -7.08 17.85 -2.05
CA PRO A 24 -6.37 19.12 -1.87
C PRO A 24 -4.98 18.88 -1.30
N VAL A 25 -3.95 19.26 -2.05
CA VAL A 25 -2.61 19.46 -1.50
C VAL A 25 -2.68 20.72 -0.66
N LEU A 26 -2.96 20.59 0.63
CA LEU A 26 -2.73 21.68 1.56
C LEU A 26 -1.21 21.88 1.70
N PRO A 27 -0.69 23.10 1.51
CA PRO A 27 0.72 23.37 1.74
C PRO A 27 0.97 23.30 3.25
N VAL A 28 1.56 22.20 3.72
CA VAL A 28 2.18 22.19 5.05
C VAL A 28 3.49 22.95 4.92
N SER A 29 3.55 24.11 5.55
CA SER A 29 4.77 24.90 5.72
C SER A 29 5.84 24.03 6.37
N ALA A 30 6.90 23.73 5.62
CA ALA A 30 8.09 23.12 6.16
C ALA A 30 8.81 24.19 7.00
N GLN A 31 8.64 24.13 8.33
CA GLN A 31 9.60 24.79 9.20
C GLN A 31 10.92 24.02 9.11
N GLN A 32 11.89 24.65 8.46
CA GLN A 32 13.28 24.22 8.45
C GLN A 32 13.79 24.22 9.90
N GLN A 33 14.19 23.05 10.39
CA GLN A 33 15.07 22.95 11.55
C GLN A 33 16.46 22.58 11.06
N GLU A 34 17.43 23.41 11.47
CA GLU A 34 18.86 23.28 11.20
C GLU A 34 19.42 21.96 11.76
N PRO A 35 20.50 21.43 11.17
CA PRO A 35 21.12 20.19 11.65
C PRO A 35 21.87 20.45 12.97
N ALA A 36 21.46 19.77 14.04
CA ALA A 36 22.19 19.74 15.30
C ALA A 36 23.18 18.57 15.32
N GLN A 37 24.41 18.89 15.73
CA GLN A 37 25.55 17.98 15.86
C GLN A 37 25.31 16.86 16.90
N GLU A 38 25.88 15.69 16.63
CA GLU A 38 25.95 14.57 17.57
C GLU A 38 26.65 14.98 18.88
N ASN A 39 25.95 14.85 20.00
CA ASN A 39 26.59 14.67 21.29
C ASN A 39 25.76 13.77 22.21
N SER A 40 26.48 13.09 23.10
CA SER A 40 26.07 11.91 23.88
C SER A 40 24.94 12.13 24.90
N ALA A 41 24.09 11.11 25.02
CA ALA A 41 23.34 10.71 26.22
C ALA A 41 22.47 11.78 26.93
N GLU A 42 21.83 12.69 26.20
CA GLU A 42 20.76 13.51 26.75
C GLU A 42 19.39 12.93 26.40
N GLN A 43 18.50 12.90 27.40
CA GLN A 43 17.07 12.66 27.21
C GLN A 43 16.56 13.74 26.24
N ASN A 44 16.48 13.40 24.95
CA ASN A 44 15.99 14.31 23.93
C ASN A 44 14.68 14.93 24.38
N VAL A 45 14.67 16.25 24.58
CA VAL A 45 13.49 17.00 25.00
C VAL A 45 12.41 16.79 23.94
N ASN A 46 11.44 15.93 24.25
CA ASN A 46 10.29 15.72 23.39
C ASN A 46 9.29 16.83 23.65
N PHE A 47 9.22 17.82 22.76
CA PHE A 47 8.08 18.74 22.72
C PHE A 47 6.93 18.01 22.04
N PRO A 48 5.84 17.68 22.74
CA PRO A 48 4.74 17.00 22.13
C PRO A 48 4.00 17.96 21.19
N THR A 49 3.91 17.64 19.91
CA THR A 49 3.30 18.50 18.89
C THR A 49 2.44 17.65 17.96
N SER A 50 1.28 18.16 17.54
CA SER A 50 0.51 17.56 16.44
C SER A 50 1.34 17.60 15.15
N THR A 51 1.36 16.49 14.40
CA THR A 51 2.18 16.38 13.20
C THR A 51 1.38 16.29 11.90
N LEU A 52 0.04 16.35 11.98
CA LEU A 52 -0.89 16.12 10.86
C LEU A 52 -0.55 14.84 10.06
N GLY A 53 -0.04 13.80 10.74
CA GLY A 53 0.40 12.54 10.13
C GLY A 53 1.68 12.61 9.29
N GLY A 54 2.11 13.78 8.80
CA GLY A 54 3.34 13.93 8.00
C GLY A 54 3.33 13.12 6.69
N THR A 55 2.19 13.06 6.01
CA THR A 55 1.95 12.25 4.80
C THR A 55 3.08 12.39 3.78
N GLN A 56 3.52 11.27 3.22
CA GLN A 56 4.66 11.16 2.28
C GLN A 56 6.07 11.36 2.88
N PHE A 57 6.25 11.60 4.17
CA PHE A 57 7.58 11.77 4.77
C PHE A 57 7.96 10.70 5.80
N TRP A 58 7.00 9.87 6.17
CA TRP A 58 7.12 8.87 7.21
C TRP A 58 6.59 7.52 6.74
N SER A 59 7.21 6.45 7.22
CA SER A 59 6.76 5.07 6.98
C SER A 59 6.61 4.35 8.32
N ASP A 60 5.49 3.66 8.51
CA ASP A 60 5.26 2.84 9.68
C ASP A 60 6.23 1.64 9.68
N GLU A 61 6.84 1.36 10.84
CA GLU A 61 7.66 0.16 11.06
C GLU A 61 7.25 -0.64 12.31
N LEU A 62 6.33 -0.09 13.12
CA LEU A 62 5.61 -0.80 14.17
C LEU A 62 4.23 -0.17 14.32
N ILE A 63 3.19 -1.00 14.37
CA ILE A 63 1.81 -0.56 14.67
C ILE A 63 1.25 -1.46 15.77
N PHE A 64 0.75 -0.83 16.84
CA PHE A 64 0.09 -1.50 17.96
C PHE A 64 -1.25 -0.81 18.21
N HIS A 65 -2.35 -1.47 17.84
CA HIS A 65 -3.66 -0.82 17.71
C HIS A 65 -3.55 0.46 16.87
N ARG A 66 -3.81 1.62 17.48
CA ARG A 66 -3.73 2.94 16.84
C ARG A 66 -2.40 3.67 17.07
N TRP A 67 -1.48 3.09 17.86
CA TRP A 67 -0.12 3.61 18.08
C TRP A 67 0.82 3.21 16.95
N ARG A 68 1.70 4.13 16.55
CA ARG A 68 2.61 3.93 15.41
C ARG A 68 4.01 4.40 15.74
N ILE A 69 5.02 3.60 15.42
CA ILE A 69 6.41 4.05 15.34
C ILE A 69 6.75 4.20 13.86
N GLN A 70 7.19 5.40 13.49
CA GLN A 70 7.44 5.75 12.10
C GLN A 70 8.88 6.13 11.87
N LEU A 71 9.46 5.67 10.76
CA LEU A 71 10.76 6.06 10.24
C LEU A 71 10.63 7.33 9.38
N GLY A 72 11.42 8.35 9.68
CA GLY A 72 11.55 9.56 8.87
C GLY A 72 12.41 9.29 7.64
N VAL A 73 11.83 9.47 6.45
CA VAL A 73 12.47 9.10 5.18
C VAL A 73 13.81 9.80 4.94
N PHE A 74 13.93 11.05 5.38
CA PHE A 74 15.13 11.87 5.16
C PHE A 74 16.08 11.89 6.36
N SER A 75 15.54 11.93 7.58
CA SER A 75 16.35 12.05 8.79
C SER A 75 16.87 10.70 9.31
N GLY A 76 16.19 9.60 8.99
CA GLY A 76 16.46 8.30 9.60
C GLY A 76 16.03 8.18 11.06
N HIS A 77 15.57 9.27 11.68
CA HIS A 77 15.01 9.25 13.03
C HIS A 77 13.62 8.63 13.05
N TYR A 78 13.26 8.11 14.22
CA TYR A 78 11.94 7.57 14.51
C TYR A 78 11.10 8.55 15.31
N ARG A 79 9.79 8.40 15.21
CA ARG A 79 8.82 9.03 16.12
C ARG A 79 7.76 8.03 16.57
N LEU A 80 7.28 8.17 17.79
CA LEU A 80 6.11 7.46 18.32
C LEU A 80 4.89 8.39 18.26
N LEU A 81 3.82 7.95 17.59
CA LEU A 81 2.54 8.64 17.49
C LEU A 81 1.43 7.82 18.14
N ASP A 82 0.40 8.50 18.65
CA ASP A 82 -0.88 7.90 19.00
C ASP A 82 -1.90 8.00 17.86
N GLU A 83 -3.15 7.67 18.16
CA GLU A 83 -4.26 7.69 17.22
C GLU A 83 -4.56 9.09 16.64
N ASN A 84 -4.24 10.15 17.39
CA ASN A 84 -4.51 11.54 17.03
C ASN A 84 -3.29 12.23 16.38
N ASP A 85 -2.30 11.44 15.91
CA ASP A 85 -1.03 11.92 15.36
C ASP A 85 -0.22 12.81 16.33
N TYR A 86 -0.44 12.63 17.63
CA TYR A 86 0.32 13.32 18.66
C TYR A 86 1.61 12.58 18.96
N ARG A 87 2.73 13.31 18.94
CA ARG A 87 4.06 12.71 19.13
C ARG A 87 4.41 12.52 20.61
N HIS A 88 4.63 11.27 21.00
CA HIS A 88 4.99 10.86 22.37
C HIS A 88 6.49 10.57 22.56
N ALA A 89 7.21 10.33 21.47
CA ALA A 89 8.67 10.15 21.48
C ALA A 89 9.28 10.48 20.12
N TRP A 90 10.59 10.73 20.10
CA TRP A 90 11.41 10.76 18.89
C TRP A 90 12.85 10.36 19.20
N GLY A 91 13.58 9.88 18.20
CA GLY A 91 14.97 9.42 18.34
C GLY A 91 15.24 8.12 17.60
N THR A 92 15.75 7.10 18.29
CA THR A 92 15.94 5.76 17.73
C THR A 92 14.66 4.92 17.81
N PHE A 93 14.59 3.84 17.04
CA PHE A 93 13.50 2.86 17.10
C PHE A 93 13.34 2.32 18.53
N GLU A 94 14.45 1.92 19.17
CA GLU A 94 14.45 1.37 20.53
C GLU A 94 13.94 2.37 21.58
N GLN A 95 14.30 3.66 21.45
CA GLN A 95 13.76 4.70 22.34
C GLN A 95 12.25 4.85 22.18
N CYS A 96 11.75 4.86 20.94
CA CYS A 96 10.32 4.92 20.66
C CYS A 96 9.59 3.67 21.15
N LYS A 97 10.17 2.48 20.96
CA LYS A 97 9.61 1.19 21.42
C LYS A 97 9.57 1.11 22.94
N ALA A 98 10.65 1.49 23.63
CA ALA A 98 10.68 1.56 25.09
C ALA A 98 9.62 2.52 25.65
N LYS A 99 9.41 3.69 25.00
CA LYS A 99 8.34 4.62 25.38
C LYS A 99 6.95 4.02 25.16
N LEU A 100 6.74 3.32 24.04
CA LEU A 100 5.48 2.61 23.79
C LEU A 100 5.21 1.54 24.85
N GLU A 101 6.21 0.73 25.23
CA GLU A 101 6.06 -0.28 26.30
C GLU A 101 5.77 0.33 27.68
N ALA A 102 6.33 1.50 27.98
CA ALA A 102 5.97 2.24 29.19
C ALA A 102 4.50 2.66 29.16
N ILE A 103 4.03 3.22 28.03
CA ILE A 103 2.64 3.64 27.84
C ILE A 103 1.68 2.44 27.89
N ARG A 104 2.05 1.31 27.28
CA ARG A 104 1.25 0.07 27.31
C ARG A 104 0.98 -0.39 28.73
N ARG A 105 1.99 -0.34 29.60
CA ARG A 105 1.87 -0.70 31.03
C ARG A 105 1.09 0.34 31.82
N GLU A 106 1.40 1.62 31.63
CA GLU A 106 0.75 2.72 32.36
C GLU A 106 -0.74 2.83 32.06
N LYS A 107 -1.13 2.65 30.79
CA LYS A 107 -2.54 2.73 30.33
C LYS A 107 -3.24 1.38 30.27
N GLU A 108 -2.58 0.30 30.69
CA GLU A 108 -3.09 -1.08 30.64
C GLU A 108 -3.70 -1.43 29.26
N LEU A 109 -2.99 -1.07 28.19
CA LEU A 109 -3.51 -1.26 26.83
C LEU A 109 -3.68 -2.76 26.54
N PRO A 110 -4.81 -3.18 25.93
CA PRO A 110 -5.05 -4.58 25.66
C PRO A 110 -4.02 -5.14 24.68
N PRO A 111 -3.57 -6.39 24.83
CA PRO A 111 -2.69 -7.01 23.84
C PRO A 111 -3.42 -7.13 22.50
N MET A 112 -2.65 -7.15 21.41
CA MET A 112 -3.17 -7.59 20.10
C MET A 112 -3.47 -9.10 20.18
N LYS A 113 -4.54 -9.55 19.55
CA LYS A 113 -4.92 -10.97 19.53
C LYS A 113 -5.74 -11.34 18.29
N GLY A 114 -5.77 -12.62 17.94
CA GLY A 114 -6.64 -13.14 16.89
C GLY A 114 -6.17 -12.75 15.49
N THR A 115 -7.10 -12.43 14.61
CA THR A 115 -6.83 -12.12 13.21
C THR A 115 -6.59 -10.63 13.02
N ALA A 116 -5.57 -10.26 12.25
CA ALA A 116 -5.34 -8.89 11.81
C ALA A 116 -5.56 -8.73 10.31
N VAL A 117 -6.08 -7.57 9.90
CA VAL A 117 -6.15 -7.16 8.49
C VAL A 117 -5.36 -5.88 8.27
N LEU A 118 -4.33 -5.96 7.43
CA LEU A 118 -3.48 -4.82 7.08
C LEU A 118 -4.01 -4.17 5.79
N THR A 119 -4.15 -2.84 5.83
CA THR A 119 -4.49 -2.05 4.65
C THR A 119 -3.34 -1.19 4.17
N LEU A 120 -3.10 -1.18 2.86
CA LEU A 120 -2.06 -0.36 2.22
C LEU A 120 -2.65 0.45 1.07
N HIS A 121 -2.38 1.76 1.08
CA HIS A 121 -2.86 2.72 0.09
C HIS A 121 -2.03 2.72 -1.20
N GLY A 122 -2.48 3.45 -2.22
CA GLY A 122 -1.77 3.63 -3.50
C GLY A 122 -0.72 4.74 -3.51
N LEU A 123 -0.07 4.93 -4.67
CA LEU A 123 0.89 5.99 -4.93
C LEU A 123 0.24 7.38 -4.83
N ILE A 124 0.94 8.37 -4.25
CA ILE A 124 0.48 9.77 -4.03
C ILE A 124 -0.67 9.87 -3.00
N ARG A 125 -1.10 8.76 -2.39
CA ARG A 125 -2.19 8.71 -1.39
C ARG A 125 -1.68 8.65 0.04
N SER A 126 -2.61 8.72 1.00
CA SER A 126 -2.36 8.46 2.42
C SER A 126 -3.13 7.23 2.89
N ARG A 127 -2.82 6.79 4.12
CA ARG A 127 -3.57 5.74 4.82
C ARG A 127 -5.07 6.06 4.95
N ASP A 128 -5.45 7.33 4.94
CA ASP A 128 -6.82 7.81 5.12
C ASP A 128 -7.73 7.32 4.00
N ASN A 129 -7.17 7.12 2.79
CA ASN A 129 -7.91 6.53 1.67
C ASN A 129 -8.37 5.09 1.93
N MET A 130 -7.79 4.39 2.91
CA MET A 130 -8.16 3.04 3.30
C MET A 130 -9.09 3.01 4.53
N GLU A 131 -9.50 4.16 5.09
CA GLU A 131 -10.28 4.21 6.33
C GLU A 131 -11.63 3.53 6.20
N GLU A 132 -12.44 3.91 5.19
CA GLU A 132 -13.80 3.37 5.05
C GLU A 132 -13.83 1.84 4.93
N ILE A 133 -12.92 1.26 4.13
CA ILE A 133 -12.82 -0.19 3.98
C ILE A 133 -12.27 -0.85 5.24
N GLY A 134 -11.28 -0.22 5.89
CA GLY A 134 -10.66 -0.75 7.09
C GLY A 134 -11.61 -0.79 8.29
N GLU A 135 -12.34 0.30 8.53
CA GLU A 135 -13.39 0.37 9.55
C GLU A 135 -14.48 -0.66 9.29
N PHE A 136 -14.90 -0.80 8.02
CA PHE A 136 -15.89 -1.82 7.65
C PHE A 136 -15.40 -3.23 8.01
N LEU A 137 -14.14 -3.55 7.71
CA LEU A 137 -13.54 -4.86 7.99
C LEU A 137 -13.39 -5.11 9.50
N GLU A 138 -12.98 -4.12 10.27
CA GLU A 138 -12.88 -4.20 11.73
C GLU A 138 -14.25 -4.45 12.36
N GLN A 139 -15.27 -3.70 11.94
CA GLN A 139 -16.62 -3.76 12.50
C GLN A 139 -17.37 -5.06 12.16
N HIS A 140 -17.13 -5.64 10.97
CA HIS A 140 -17.92 -6.76 10.46
C HIS A 140 -17.14 -8.07 10.33
N GLY A 141 -15.81 -8.04 10.49
CA GLY A 141 -14.93 -9.17 10.24
C GLY A 141 -14.39 -9.87 11.48
N ASP A 142 -14.56 -9.30 12.68
CA ASP A 142 -13.90 -9.77 13.91
C ASP A 142 -12.36 -9.85 13.73
N MET A 143 -11.79 -8.77 13.20
CA MET A 143 -10.36 -8.65 12.91
C MET A 143 -9.83 -7.33 13.47
N THR A 144 -8.60 -7.34 13.98
CA THR A 144 -7.89 -6.11 14.32
C THR A 144 -7.42 -5.42 13.06
N TRP A 145 -7.89 -4.21 12.79
CA TRP A 145 -7.49 -3.46 11.60
C TRP A 145 -6.19 -2.68 11.85
N ILE A 146 -5.24 -2.84 10.92
CA ILE A 146 -3.93 -2.20 10.93
C ILE A 146 -3.78 -1.37 9.66
N ASN A 147 -3.94 -0.06 9.78
CA ASN A 147 -3.85 0.85 8.64
C ASN A 147 -2.44 1.42 8.47
N VAL A 148 -1.70 0.83 7.52
CA VAL A 148 -0.28 1.10 7.28
C VAL A 148 -0.09 2.35 6.43
N SER A 149 0.71 3.28 6.94
CA SER A 149 1.19 4.46 6.23
C SER A 149 2.60 4.24 5.71
N TYR A 150 2.85 4.70 4.48
CA TYR A 150 4.20 4.73 3.94
C TYR A 150 4.39 5.88 2.95
N ALA A 151 5.64 6.33 2.83
CA ALA A 151 6.00 7.47 2.00
C ALA A 151 6.07 7.13 0.49
N SER A 152 4.92 6.81 -0.10
CA SER A 152 4.77 6.19 -1.42
C SER A 152 5.55 6.87 -2.57
N THR A 153 5.81 8.17 -2.48
CA THR A 153 6.51 8.98 -3.50
C THR A 153 7.97 9.29 -3.16
N ARG A 154 8.49 8.80 -2.04
CA ARG A 154 9.85 9.16 -1.57
C ARG A 154 10.81 7.98 -1.47
N ARG A 155 10.30 6.75 -1.55
CA ARG A 155 11.09 5.53 -1.42
C ARG A 155 10.69 4.51 -2.50
N SER A 156 11.50 3.49 -2.65
CA SER A 156 11.28 2.38 -3.59
C SER A 156 10.28 1.36 -3.03
N ILE A 157 9.75 0.50 -3.90
CA ILE A 157 8.91 -0.65 -3.53
C ILE A 157 9.68 -1.57 -2.56
N ASP A 158 11.00 -1.72 -2.75
CA ASP A 158 11.87 -2.49 -1.85
C ASP A 158 11.94 -1.89 -0.45
N ASP A 159 12.17 -0.58 -0.34
CA ASP A 159 12.17 0.12 0.94
C ASP A 159 10.81 -0.01 1.65
N HIS A 160 9.71 0.12 0.90
CA HIS A 160 8.35 -0.02 1.43
C HIS A 160 8.11 -1.44 1.95
N ALA A 161 8.56 -2.46 1.21
CA ALA A 161 8.46 -3.86 1.63
C ALA A 161 9.32 -4.14 2.87
N ALA A 162 10.48 -3.50 3.01
CA ALA A 162 11.32 -3.61 4.21
C ALA A 162 10.66 -2.98 5.45
N SER A 163 10.04 -1.80 5.33
CA SER A 163 9.27 -1.21 6.42
C SER A 163 8.01 -2.03 6.75
N LEU A 164 7.35 -2.60 5.74
CA LEU A 164 6.24 -3.54 5.95
C LEU A 164 6.69 -4.80 6.70
N ALA A 165 7.87 -5.35 6.36
CA ALA A 165 8.42 -6.50 7.07
C ALA A 165 8.61 -6.23 8.56
N LYS A 166 9.22 -5.10 8.92
CA LYS A 166 9.34 -4.68 10.32
C LYS A 166 7.99 -4.49 11.01
N THR A 167 7.00 -3.94 10.30
CA THR A 167 5.64 -3.80 10.83
C THR A 167 5.05 -5.16 11.18
N ILE A 168 5.16 -6.14 10.27
CA ILE A 168 4.66 -7.51 10.46
C ILE A 168 5.40 -8.24 11.61
N ASP A 169 6.72 -8.08 11.69
CA ASP A 169 7.56 -8.68 12.73
C ASP A 169 7.17 -8.22 14.14
N ASN A 170 6.57 -7.02 14.28
CA ASN A 170 6.11 -6.47 15.56
C ASN A 170 4.63 -6.73 15.85
N LEU A 171 3.93 -7.58 15.08
CA LEU A 171 2.53 -7.97 15.35
C LEU A 171 2.44 -9.10 16.39
N GLU A 172 3.06 -8.92 17.55
CA GLU A 172 3.04 -9.90 18.64
C GLU A 172 1.59 -10.13 19.11
N GLY A 173 1.23 -11.40 19.32
CA GLY A 173 -0.11 -11.81 19.76
C GLY A 173 -1.13 -12.05 18.63
N ILE A 174 -0.85 -11.60 17.41
CA ILE A 174 -1.69 -11.91 16.23
C ILE A 174 -1.41 -13.33 15.73
N ASP A 175 -2.48 -14.09 15.49
CA ASP A 175 -2.45 -15.49 15.05
C ASP A 175 -2.54 -15.63 13.53
N GLU A 176 -3.34 -14.78 12.88
CA GLU A 176 -3.55 -14.76 11.43
C GLU A 176 -3.46 -13.36 10.86
N ILE A 177 -2.90 -13.25 9.65
CA ILE A 177 -2.72 -11.98 8.94
C ILE A 177 -3.43 -12.04 7.59
N HIS A 178 -4.16 -10.97 7.29
CA HIS A 178 -4.79 -10.72 6.01
C HIS A 178 -4.35 -9.36 5.45
N PHE A 179 -4.49 -9.19 4.13
CA PHE A 179 -4.22 -7.93 3.44
C PHE A 179 -5.41 -7.48 2.60
N VAL A 180 -5.64 -6.18 2.58
CA VAL A 180 -6.47 -5.50 1.57
C VAL A 180 -5.73 -4.27 1.07
N CYS A 181 -5.29 -4.27 -0.19
CA CYS A 181 -4.39 -3.24 -0.68
C CYS A 181 -4.89 -2.60 -1.99
N HIS A 182 -4.57 -1.33 -2.17
CA HIS A 182 -4.93 -0.57 -3.36
C HIS A 182 -3.69 -0.22 -4.19
N SER A 183 -3.79 -0.40 -5.52
CA SER A 183 -2.79 0.07 -6.48
C SER A 183 -1.35 -0.33 -6.09
N LEU A 184 -0.44 0.64 -5.90
CA LEU A 184 0.94 0.44 -5.43
C LEU A 184 1.05 -0.41 -4.16
N GLY A 185 0.13 -0.30 -3.20
CA GLY A 185 0.15 -1.09 -1.98
C GLY A 185 0.16 -2.60 -2.25
N ASN A 186 -0.45 -3.02 -3.37
CA ASN A 186 -0.38 -4.41 -3.80
C ASN A 186 1.03 -4.85 -4.18
N LEU A 187 1.79 -3.99 -4.87
CA LEU A 187 3.16 -4.28 -5.24
C LEU A 187 4.08 -4.32 -4.03
N VAL A 188 3.81 -3.49 -3.01
CA VAL A 188 4.56 -3.54 -1.73
C VAL A 188 4.38 -4.89 -1.05
N VAL A 189 3.13 -5.37 -0.93
CA VAL A 189 2.87 -6.71 -0.36
C VAL A 189 3.45 -7.82 -1.24
N ARG A 190 3.29 -7.76 -2.57
CA ARG A 190 3.88 -8.74 -3.48
C ARG A 190 5.41 -8.77 -3.39
N ARG A 191 6.06 -7.62 -3.21
CA ARG A 191 7.51 -7.54 -3.01
C ARG A 191 7.93 -8.16 -1.69
N TYR A 192 7.17 -7.90 -0.62
CA TYR A 192 7.36 -8.55 0.68
C TYR A 192 7.27 -10.08 0.56
N LEU A 193 6.22 -10.59 -0.10
CA LEU A 193 5.99 -12.03 -0.28
C LEU A 193 7.01 -12.67 -1.24
N GLY A 194 7.55 -11.91 -2.19
CA GLY A 194 8.56 -12.36 -3.15
C GLY A 194 9.90 -12.74 -2.51
N GLU A 195 10.19 -12.31 -1.27
CA GLU A 195 11.39 -12.75 -0.55
C GLU A 195 11.42 -14.26 -0.31
N ALA A 196 10.27 -14.94 -0.26
CA ALA A 196 10.20 -16.38 -0.04
C ALA A 196 10.93 -17.21 -1.11
N THR A 197 11.13 -16.65 -2.31
CA THR A 197 11.81 -17.32 -3.43
C THR A 197 13.19 -16.74 -3.71
N GLN A 198 13.65 -15.74 -2.93
CA GLN A 198 14.95 -15.12 -3.16
C GLN A 198 16.08 -16.02 -2.62
N PRO A 199 17.23 -16.13 -3.32
CA PRO A 199 18.37 -16.92 -2.85
C PRO A 199 18.96 -16.42 -1.53
N LYS A 200 18.85 -15.12 -1.27
CA LYS A 200 19.36 -14.44 -0.07
C LYS A 200 18.30 -13.49 0.44
N PRO A 201 17.32 -13.98 1.23
CA PRO A 201 16.21 -13.15 1.62
C PRO A 201 16.62 -12.10 2.65
N ASN A 202 16.08 -10.88 2.53
CA ASN A 202 16.30 -9.78 3.48
C ASN A 202 15.44 -9.90 4.73
N TRP A 203 14.29 -10.57 4.62
CA TRP A 203 13.38 -10.88 5.71
C TRP A 203 12.72 -12.23 5.50
N LYS A 204 12.18 -12.80 6.59
CA LYS A 204 11.40 -14.03 6.53
C LYS A 204 9.95 -13.69 6.24
N VAL A 205 9.35 -14.32 5.23
CA VAL A 205 7.92 -14.19 4.96
C VAL A 205 7.14 -14.89 6.09
N ASP A 206 6.22 -14.15 6.70
CA ASP A 206 5.45 -14.60 7.86
C ASP A 206 4.39 -15.65 7.47
N SER A 207 4.41 -16.80 8.13
CA SER A 207 3.49 -17.91 7.88
C SER A 207 2.05 -17.67 8.36
N ARG A 208 1.84 -16.64 9.17
CA ARG A 208 0.50 -16.21 9.62
C ARG A 208 -0.30 -15.56 8.50
N ILE A 209 0.34 -15.16 7.41
CA ILE A 209 -0.34 -14.55 6.25
C ILE A 209 -1.17 -15.60 5.52
N LYS A 210 -2.50 -15.41 5.51
CA LYS A 210 -3.45 -16.37 4.92
C LYS A 210 -4.12 -15.87 3.66
N ARG A 211 -4.58 -14.62 3.64
CA ARG A 211 -5.42 -14.08 2.55
C ARG A 211 -5.06 -12.66 2.14
N PHE A 212 -5.19 -12.38 0.85
CA PHE A 212 -4.85 -11.09 0.27
C PHE A 212 -5.87 -10.66 -0.79
N VAL A 213 -6.56 -9.55 -0.55
CA VAL A 213 -7.43 -8.91 -1.54
C VAL A 213 -6.69 -7.75 -2.20
N MET A 214 -6.61 -7.81 -3.54
CA MET A 214 -6.00 -6.78 -4.35
C MET A 214 -7.05 -5.90 -5.04
N LEU A 215 -7.03 -4.60 -4.78
CA LEU A 215 -7.88 -3.60 -5.43
C LEU A 215 -7.09 -2.85 -6.50
N GLY A 216 -7.47 -3.02 -7.78
CA GLY A 216 -6.83 -2.38 -8.93
C GLY A 216 -5.29 -2.53 -8.97
N PRO A 217 -4.72 -3.74 -8.74
CA PRO A 217 -3.27 -3.90 -8.71
C PRO A 217 -2.66 -3.73 -10.11
N PRO A 218 -1.54 -3.01 -10.30
CA PRO A 218 -0.80 -3.01 -11.56
C PRO A 218 0.09 -4.26 -11.67
N ASN A 219 -0.53 -5.44 -11.71
CA ASN A 219 0.16 -6.73 -11.52
C ASN A 219 1.09 -7.14 -12.67
N ASN A 220 0.85 -6.61 -13.88
CA ASN A 220 1.70 -6.78 -15.07
C ASN A 220 2.24 -5.42 -15.54
N GLY A 221 2.49 -4.51 -14.58
CA GLY A 221 2.86 -3.12 -14.84
C GLY A 221 1.65 -2.23 -15.09
N ALA A 222 1.94 -0.96 -15.38
CA ALA A 222 0.95 0.03 -15.79
C ALA A 222 1.48 0.73 -17.04
N ARG A 223 1.00 0.32 -18.21
CA ARG A 223 1.47 0.81 -19.51
C ARG A 223 1.22 2.32 -19.67
N SER A 224 0.18 2.83 -19.02
CA SER A 224 -0.07 4.28 -18.91
C SER A 224 1.11 5.01 -18.27
N VAL A 225 1.74 4.42 -17.25
CA VAL A 225 2.92 4.96 -16.54
C VAL A 225 4.18 4.83 -17.41
N GLU A 226 4.33 3.73 -18.17
CA GLU A 226 5.45 3.54 -19.09
C GLU A 226 5.52 4.65 -20.15
N LEU A 227 4.37 5.09 -20.67
CA LEU A 227 4.29 6.15 -21.68
C LEU A 227 4.80 7.52 -21.20
N PHE A 228 4.94 7.71 -19.88
CA PHE A 228 5.46 8.93 -19.27
C PHE A 228 6.84 8.75 -18.62
N LYS A 229 7.51 7.61 -18.82
CA LYS A 229 8.80 7.29 -18.17
C LYS A 229 9.91 8.31 -18.42
N ASP A 230 9.93 8.93 -19.62
CA ASP A 230 10.94 9.92 -20.01
C ASP A 230 10.58 11.35 -19.56
N ASN A 231 9.40 11.56 -18.96
CA ASN A 231 8.99 12.87 -18.47
C ASN A 231 9.52 13.13 -17.05
N LYS A 232 10.50 14.04 -16.94
CA LYS A 232 11.13 14.40 -15.66
C LYS A 232 10.14 14.91 -14.60
N LEU A 233 9.08 15.63 -15.00
CA LEU A 233 8.07 16.15 -14.08
C LEU A 233 7.19 15.02 -13.54
N PHE A 234 6.83 14.05 -14.38
CA PHE A 234 6.12 12.85 -13.98
C PHE A 234 6.94 11.99 -13.01
N GLY A 235 8.23 11.76 -13.32
CA GLY A 235 9.14 11.03 -12.44
C GLY A 235 9.41 11.72 -11.10
N MET A 236 9.35 13.06 -11.04
CA MET A 236 9.46 13.82 -9.79
C MET A 236 8.20 13.70 -8.93
N LEU A 237 7.02 13.70 -9.54
CA LEU A 237 5.73 13.56 -8.85
C LEU A 237 5.51 12.13 -8.33
N MET A 238 5.83 11.13 -9.15
CA MET A 238 5.59 9.72 -8.87
C MET A 238 6.70 9.08 -8.01
N GLY A 239 7.85 9.75 -7.87
CA GLY A 239 8.93 9.30 -7.00
C GLY A 239 9.61 7.99 -7.44
N PRO A 240 10.42 7.38 -6.56
CA PRO A 240 11.15 6.16 -6.88
C PRO A 240 10.25 4.97 -7.22
N SER A 241 9.15 4.76 -6.48
CA SER A 241 8.18 3.69 -6.76
C SER A 241 7.54 3.83 -8.15
N GLY A 242 7.19 5.05 -8.58
CA GLY A 242 6.68 5.28 -9.94
C GLY A 242 7.69 4.95 -11.04
N LYS A 243 8.97 5.27 -10.82
CA LYS A 243 10.05 4.91 -11.76
C LYS A 243 10.20 3.40 -11.86
N GLN A 244 10.09 2.68 -10.75
CA GLN A 244 10.13 1.22 -10.72
C GLN A 244 8.94 0.60 -11.49
N ILE A 245 7.72 1.13 -11.32
CA ILE A 245 6.56 0.69 -12.11
C ILE A 245 6.80 0.93 -13.61
N ALA A 246 7.42 2.06 -13.98
CA ALA A 246 7.75 2.36 -15.37
C ALA A 246 8.85 1.43 -15.95
N ALA A 247 9.72 0.89 -15.09
CA ALA A 247 10.78 -0.07 -15.42
C ALA A 247 10.38 -1.50 -14.98
N TRP A 248 9.16 -1.92 -15.38
CA TRP A 248 8.47 -3.10 -14.84
C TRP A 248 9.32 -4.38 -14.78
N SER A 249 10.12 -4.67 -15.81
CA SER A 249 10.96 -5.87 -15.87
C SER A 249 11.97 -5.98 -14.73
N GLU A 250 12.44 -4.86 -14.16
CA GLU A 250 13.39 -4.85 -13.04
C GLU A 250 12.72 -5.14 -11.68
N VAL A 251 11.39 -5.05 -11.63
CA VAL A 251 10.59 -5.23 -10.42
C VAL A 251 9.94 -6.61 -10.42
N GLU A 252 9.37 -7.02 -11.55
CA GLU A 252 8.54 -8.21 -11.70
C GLU A 252 9.20 -9.48 -11.12
N GLU A 253 10.48 -9.70 -11.42
CA GLU A 253 11.24 -10.89 -11.00
C GLU A 253 11.35 -11.03 -9.46
N ARG A 254 11.13 -9.94 -8.72
CA ARG A 254 11.21 -9.89 -7.26
C ARG A 254 9.84 -9.87 -6.59
N LEU A 255 8.77 -9.87 -7.36
CA LEU A 255 7.40 -9.92 -6.87
C LEU A 255 6.93 -11.37 -6.77
N GLY A 256 6.28 -11.71 -5.66
CA GLY A 256 5.64 -13.00 -5.46
C GLY A 256 4.26 -12.87 -4.84
N THR A 257 3.58 -14.01 -4.71
CA THR A 257 2.29 -14.12 -4.00
C THR A 257 2.41 -14.95 -2.73
N GLY A 258 3.59 -15.51 -2.44
CA GLY A 258 3.78 -16.47 -1.35
C GLY A 258 2.79 -17.64 -1.44
N ASN A 259 2.48 -18.21 -0.28
CA ASN A 259 1.53 -19.33 -0.15
C ASN A 259 0.11 -18.86 0.28
N CYS A 260 -0.18 -17.56 0.27
CA CYS A 260 -1.50 -17.06 0.69
C CYS A 260 -2.52 -17.14 -0.45
N GLU A 261 -3.79 -17.41 -0.11
CA GLU A 261 -4.89 -17.28 -1.07
C GLU A 261 -5.07 -15.80 -1.42
N PHE A 262 -5.26 -15.47 -2.69
CA PHE A 262 -5.48 -14.09 -3.09
C PHE A 262 -6.55 -13.94 -4.14
N GLY A 263 -7.22 -12.79 -4.11
CA GLY A 263 -8.28 -12.43 -5.03
C GLY A 263 -8.06 -11.02 -5.56
N ILE A 264 -8.55 -10.75 -6.76
CA ILE A 264 -8.36 -9.45 -7.43
C ILE A 264 -9.71 -8.84 -7.79
N ILE A 265 -9.90 -7.57 -7.39
CA ILE A 265 -11.01 -6.73 -7.83
C ILE A 265 -10.46 -5.64 -8.75
N ALA A 266 -10.81 -5.71 -10.03
CA ALA A 266 -10.44 -4.75 -11.05
C ALA A 266 -11.56 -3.71 -11.25
N GLY A 267 -11.21 -2.44 -11.37
CA GLY A 267 -12.14 -1.43 -11.85
C GLY A 267 -12.26 -1.49 -13.38
N SER A 268 -13.44 -1.17 -13.90
CA SER A 268 -13.71 -1.05 -15.33
C SER A 268 -14.80 -0.02 -15.54
N LEU A 269 -14.57 0.99 -16.37
CA LEU A 269 -15.60 1.95 -16.78
C LEU A 269 -16.24 1.59 -18.12
N SER A 270 -16.25 0.30 -18.50
CA SER A 270 -16.91 -0.15 -19.72
C SER A 270 -18.34 0.39 -19.85
N GLY A 271 -18.59 1.15 -20.92
CA GLY A 271 -19.87 1.80 -21.19
C GLY A 271 -20.01 3.23 -20.65
N SER A 272 -19.01 3.78 -19.95
CA SER A 272 -18.94 5.19 -19.55
C SER A 272 -18.48 6.10 -20.69
N ILE A 273 -18.85 7.39 -20.64
CA ILE A 273 -18.33 8.43 -21.53
C ILE A 273 -16.85 8.73 -21.21
N LEU A 274 -16.43 8.44 -19.98
CA LEU A 274 -15.07 8.66 -19.50
C LEU A 274 -14.18 7.48 -19.92
N ASN A 275 -13.12 7.76 -20.69
CA ASN A 275 -12.18 6.78 -21.21
C ASN A 275 -10.76 7.38 -21.17
N ASN A 276 -9.75 6.58 -20.80
CA ASN A 276 -8.35 6.96 -20.95
C ASN A 276 -7.74 6.31 -22.21
N PRO A 277 -7.52 7.06 -23.31
CA PRO A 277 -7.02 6.48 -24.57
C PRO A 277 -5.58 5.94 -24.49
N LEU A 278 -4.87 6.19 -23.38
CA LEU A 278 -3.53 5.63 -23.14
C LEU A 278 -3.58 4.20 -22.56
N VAL A 279 -4.72 3.79 -22.04
CA VAL A 279 -4.94 2.43 -21.55
C VAL A 279 -5.69 1.66 -22.64
N ARG A 280 -5.24 0.44 -22.94
CA ARG A 280 -5.90 -0.41 -23.94
C ARG A 280 -6.89 -1.34 -23.26
N GLY A 281 -8.09 -1.45 -23.80
CA GLY A 281 -9.12 -2.36 -23.30
C GLY A 281 -10.00 -1.71 -22.24
N GLU A 282 -10.65 -2.53 -21.42
CA GLU A 282 -11.42 -2.08 -20.27
C GLU A 282 -10.49 -1.60 -19.16
N ASP A 283 -10.77 -0.46 -18.55
CA ASP A 283 -9.88 0.15 -17.56
C ASP A 283 -10.61 1.00 -16.51
N ASP A 284 -9.88 1.33 -15.45
CA ASP A 284 -10.34 2.15 -14.34
C ASP A 284 -9.81 3.60 -14.39
N LEU A 285 -9.37 4.05 -15.57
CA LEU A 285 -8.64 5.28 -15.91
C LEU A 285 -7.14 5.27 -15.63
N ILE A 286 -6.64 4.29 -14.88
CA ILE A 286 -5.21 4.20 -14.53
C ILE A 286 -4.61 2.86 -14.96
N VAL A 287 -5.32 1.78 -14.66
CA VAL A 287 -4.91 0.40 -14.89
C VAL A 287 -6.00 -0.32 -15.69
N SER A 288 -5.60 -1.06 -16.71
CA SER A 288 -6.52 -1.94 -17.45
C SER A 288 -6.87 -3.17 -16.64
N VAL A 289 -8.05 -3.74 -16.90
CA VAL A 289 -8.48 -5.03 -16.38
C VAL A 289 -7.43 -6.12 -16.62
N ASP A 290 -6.81 -6.16 -17.80
CA ASP A 290 -5.78 -7.16 -18.11
C ASP A 290 -4.48 -6.96 -17.33
N GLU A 291 -4.05 -5.72 -17.09
CA GLU A 291 -2.89 -5.41 -16.24
C GLU A 291 -3.10 -5.84 -14.78
N THR A 292 -4.36 -5.90 -14.31
CA THR A 292 -4.66 -6.37 -12.95
C THR A 292 -4.58 -7.87 -12.78
N LYS A 293 -4.75 -8.66 -13.84
CA LYS A 293 -4.81 -10.13 -13.75
C LYS A 293 -3.48 -10.70 -13.28
N LEU A 294 -3.52 -11.68 -12.39
CA LEU A 294 -2.34 -12.40 -11.94
C LEU A 294 -2.68 -13.88 -11.82
N ALA A 295 -1.82 -14.72 -12.41
CA ALA A 295 -1.99 -16.18 -12.37
C ALA A 295 -1.96 -16.68 -10.92
N GLY A 296 -2.85 -17.62 -10.59
CA GLY A 296 -3.00 -18.16 -9.24
C GLY A 296 -4.08 -17.49 -8.40
N ALA A 297 -4.73 -16.43 -8.89
CA ALA A 297 -5.83 -15.78 -8.16
C ALA A 297 -6.98 -16.77 -7.96
N CYS A 298 -7.39 -16.97 -6.70
CA CYS A 298 -8.48 -17.86 -6.32
C CYS A 298 -9.84 -17.33 -6.78
N ASP A 299 -9.96 -16.01 -6.93
CA ASP A 299 -11.15 -15.35 -7.46
C ASP A 299 -10.77 -14.02 -8.13
N PHE A 300 -11.55 -13.63 -9.13
CA PHE A 300 -11.39 -12.40 -9.89
C PHE A 300 -12.75 -11.75 -10.10
N LEU A 301 -12.81 -10.42 -9.98
CA LEU A 301 -14.03 -9.68 -10.24
C LEU A 301 -13.72 -8.33 -10.90
N SER A 302 -14.42 -8.01 -11.98
CA SER A 302 -14.48 -6.65 -12.53
C SER A 302 -15.70 -5.91 -11.98
N VAL A 303 -15.54 -4.64 -11.61
CA VAL A 303 -16.61 -3.78 -11.07
C VAL A 303 -16.67 -2.43 -11.82
N PRO A 304 -17.87 -1.83 -11.97
CA PRO A 304 -18.08 -0.62 -12.76
C PRO A 304 -17.61 0.66 -12.04
N LEU A 305 -16.34 0.72 -11.65
CA LEU A 305 -15.74 1.76 -10.81
C LEU A 305 -14.41 2.23 -11.40
N ASN A 306 -14.10 3.51 -11.18
CA ASN A 306 -12.77 4.03 -11.48
C ASN A 306 -11.75 3.67 -10.37
N HIS A 307 -10.47 3.90 -10.65
CA HIS A 307 -9.35 3.48 -9.81
C HIS A 307 -9.46 3.99 -8.37
N GLY A 308 -9.87 5.24 -8.19
CA GLY A 308 -9.99 5.87 -6.88
C GLY A 308 -11.21 5.39 -6.09
N GLN A 309 -12.30 5.03 -6.77
CA GLN A 309 -13.55 4.61 -6.15
C GLN A 309 -13.50 3.23 -5.50
N LEU A 310 -12.57 2.36 -5.92
CA LEU A 310 -12.46 0.98 -5.43
C LEU A 310 -12.37 0.88 -3.90
N MET A 311 -11.69 1.81 -3.24
CA MET A 311 -11.50 1.80 -1.77
C MET A 311 -12.73 2.31 -0.99
N HIS A 312 -13.64 3.02 -1.65
CA HIS A 312 -14.78 3.70 -1.01
C HIS A 312 -16.13 3.02 -1.32
N ASP A 313 -16.16 2.09 -2.28
CA ASP A 313 -17.41 1.42 -2.64
C ASP A 313 -17.80 0.33 -1.62
N LYS A 314 -18.97 0.51 -1.00
CA LYS A 314 -19.51 -0.42 0.01
C LYS A 314 -19.74 -1.85 -0.51
N LYS A 315 -19.94 -2.04 -1.82
CA LYS A 315 -20.05 -3.39 -2.40
C LYS A 315 -18.67 -4.03 -2.48
N VAL A 316 -17.62 -3.27 -2.81
CA VAL A 316 -16.23 -3.73 -2.75
C VAL A 316 -15.85 -4.12 -1.33
N HIS A 317 -16.22 -3.34 -0.31
CA HIS A 317 -15.95 -3.69 1.10
C HIS A 317 -16.55 -5.05 1.48
N LYS A 318 -17.83 -5.28 1.16
CA LYS A 318 -18.51 -6.56 1.40
C LYS A 318 -17.84 -7.72 0.68
N LYS A 319 -17.38 -7.50 -0.55
CA LYS A 319 -16.68 -8.52 -1.35
C LYS A 319 -15.32 -8.85 -0.75
N ALA A 320 -14.56 -7.84 -0.34
CA ALA A 320 -13.28 -8.01 0.32
C ALA A 320 -13.44 -8.83 1.60
N LEU A 321 -14.41 -8.47 2.46
CA LEU A 321 -14.72 -9.23 3.68
C LEU A 321 -15.07 -10.69 3.37
N ASN A 322 -15.97 -10.92 2.41
CA ASN A 322 -16.38 -12.27 2.01
C ASN A 322 -15.18 -13.10 1.52
N PHE A 323 -14.24 -12.48 0.79
CA PHE A 323 -13.01 -13.15 0.37
C PHE A 323 -12.12 -13.47 1.57
N LEU A 324 -11.93 -12.53 2.49
CA LEU A 324 -11.14 -12.75 3.70
C LEU A 324 -11.72 -13.84 4.61
N GLN A 325 -13.03 -14.08 4.59
CA GLN A 325 -13.66 -15.14 5.39
C GLN A 325 -13.76 -16.48 4.65
N HIS A 326 -13.97 -16.46 3.33
CA HIS A 326 -14.40 -17.64 2.57
C HIS A 326 -13.60 -17.92 1.28
N GLY A 327 -12.61 -17.10 0.94
CA GLY A 327 -11.78 -17.27 -0.26
C GLY A 327 -12.50 -17.02 -1.59
N CYS A 328 -13.63 -16.29 -1.58
CA CYS A 328 -14.37 -15.88 -2.78
C CYS A 328 -15.08 -14.53 -2.58
N PHE A 329 -15.34 -13.78 -3.65
CA PHE A 329 -15.96 -12.46 -3.58
C PHE A 329 -17.49 -12.48 -3.54
N ILE A 330 -18.12 -13.58 -3.99
CA ILE A 330 -19.59 -13.71 -4.05
C ILE A 330 -20.05 -15.03 -3.44
N SER A 331 -19.65 -16.15 -4.05
CA SER A 331 -19.89 -17.51 -3.55
C SER A 331 -18.89 -18.46 -4.20
N ALA A 332 -18.78 -19.68 -3.67
CA ALA A 332 -17.83 -20.66 -4.20
C ALA A 332 -18.12 -21.04 -5.66
N GLU A 333 -19.40 -21.09 -6.04
CA GLU A 333 -19.88 -21.44 -7.38
C GLU A 333 -19.68 -20.30 -8.40
N LYS A 334 -19.54 -19.06 -7.90
CA LYS A 334 -19.39 -17.86 -8.73
C LYS A 334 -17.94 -17.39 -8.87
N ARG A 335 -16.98 -18.15 -8.32
CA ARG A 335 -15.55 -17.82 -8.43
C ARG A 335 -15.14 -17.76 -9.89
N GLN A 336 -14.27 -16.80 -10.20
CA GLN A 336 -13.61 -16.69 -11.49
C GLN A 336 -12.09 -16.80 -11.27
N PRO A 337 -11.56 -18.00 -10.97
CA PRO A 337 -10.14 -18.15 -10.70
C PRO A 337 -9.30 -17.87 -11.95
N ILE A 338 -8.14 -17.25 -11.76
CA ILE A 338 -7.13 -17.11 -12.82
C ILE A 338 -6.15 -18.25 -12.65
N LYS A 339 -6.17 -19.19 -13.60
CA LYS A 339 -5.33 -20.39 -13.55
C LYS A 339 -3.85 -20.01 -13.34
N ALA A 340 -3.19 -20.72 -12.44
CA ALA A 340 -1.74 -20.68 -12.35
C ALA A 340 -1.14 -21.10 -13.70
N VAL A 341 -0.09 -20.42 -14.14
CA VAL A 341 0.68 -20.90 -15.29
C VAL A 341 1.42 -22.14 -14.80
N GLU A 342 1.16 -23.30 -15.39
CA GLU A 342 1.96 -24.49 -15.14
C GLU A 342 3.43 -24.12 -15.39
N ALA A 343 4.29 -24.31 -14.39
CA ALA A 343 5.72 -24.06 -14.54
C ALA A 343 6.18 -24.85 -15.77
N ARG A 344 6.59 -24.13 -16.84
CA ARG A 344 7.19 -24.80 -18.00
C ARG A 344 8.37 -25.59 -17.45
N GLY A 345 8.29 -26.91 -17.58
CA GLY A 345 9.24 -27.84 -16.97
C GLY A 345 10.66 -27.36 -17.18
N ALA A 346 11.39 -27.20 -16.08
CA ALA A 346 12.84 -27.14 -16.10
C ALA A 346 13.31 -28.41 -16.82
N LYS A 347 13.84 -28.23 -18.03
CA LYS A 347 14.67 -29.23 -18.69
C LYS A 347 16.12 -28.91 -18.42
#